data_AF-A0A521DAJ1-F1
#
_entry.id   AF-A0A521DAJ1-F1
#
_cell.length_a   1.000
_cell.length_b   1.000
_cell.length_c   1.000
_cell.angle_alpha   90.00
_cell.angle_beta   90.00
_cell.angle_gamma   90.00
#
_symmetry.space_group_name_H-M   'P 1'
#
loop_
_entity.id
_entity.type
_entity.pdbx_description
1 polymer ?
#
loop_
_entity_poly.entity_id
_entity_poly.type
_entity_poly.pdbx_seq_one_letter_code
_entity_poly.pdbx_strand_id
1 'polypeptide(L)'
;MSEDDTAGAMSGEEFRSLTDGLVRQGSGGGTTVYKNAAGVGCPNPECDLGVFQTLFVSDHGWQRIGATRDGIELCICNTEDRRLVFIHDE
;
A
#
# COMPACT_ATOMS: atom_id res chain seq x y z
N MET A 1 -26.23 -14.75 4.40
CA MET A 1 -24.90 -14.75 5.05
C MET A 1 -23.91 -15.03 3.95
N SER A 2 -23.10 -14.03 3.60
CA SER A 2 -21.95 -14.17 2.70
C SER A 2 -20.82 -13.44 3.40
N GLU A 3 -20.21 -14.16 4.33
CA GLU A 3 -18.99 -13.80 5.04
C GLU A 3 -17.82 -14.26 4.16
N ASP A 4 -17.42 -13.51 3.13
CA ASP A 4 -16.19 -13.83 2.37
C ASP A 4 -15.70 -12.67 1.47
N ASP A 5 -15.50 -11.48 2.04
CA ASP A 5 -14.83 -10.36 1.33
C ASP A 5 -13.71 -9.74 2.18
N THR A 6 -13.19 -10.52 3.14
CA THR A 6 -12.11 -10.12 4.06
C THR A 6 -10.94 -11.12 4.04
N ALA A 7 -10.99 -12.12 3.17
CA ALA A 7 -9.90 -13.06 2.92
C ALA A 7 -8.84 -12.38 2.03
N GLY A 8 -8.03 -11.52 2.64
CA GLY A 8 -6.98 -10.76 1.95
C GLY A 8 -6.76 -9.35 2.48
N ALA A 9 -7.57 -8.92 3.47
CA ALA A 9 -7.30 -7.66 4.17
C ALA A 9 -6.12 -7.84 5.11
N MET A 10 -5.11 -6.99 4.96
CA MET A 10 -3.95 -6.99 5.87
C MET A 10 -4.39 -6.49 7.24
N SER A 11 -3.99 -7.22 8.29
CA SER A 11 -4.30 -6.87 9.68
C SER A 11 -3.56 -5.61 10.13
N GLY A 12 -4.07 -4.90 11.12
CA GLY A 12 -3.39 -3.72 11.67
C GLY A 12 -1.97 -3.99 12.20
N GLU A 13 -1.71 -5.19 12.72
CA GLU A 13 -0.38 -5.61 13.19
C GLU A 13 0.60 -5.84 12.04
N GLU A 14 0.15 -6.50 10.97
CA GLU A 14 0.93 -6.70 9.75
C GLU A 14 1.26 -5.37 9.09
N PHE A 15 0.31 -4.44 9.07
CA PHE A 15 0.54 -3.08 8.58
C PHE A 15 1.59 -2.33 9.43
N ARG A 16 1.53 -2.43 10.76
CA ARG A 16 2.57 -1.81 11.61
C ARG A 16 3.94 -2.39 11.31
N SER A 17 4.05 -3.71 11.24
CA SER A 17 5.30 -4.40 10.90
C SER A 17 5.83 -4.00 9.53
N LEU A 18 4.94 -3.85 8.54
CA LEU A 18 5.29 -3.35 7.21
C LEU A 18 5.86 -1.93 7.30
N THR A 19 5.18 -1.02 8.00
CA THR A 19 5.60 0.39 8.09
C THR A 19 6.85 0.63 8.93
N ASP A 20 7.21 -0.30 9.82
CA ASP A 20 8.38 -0.18 10.70
C ASP A 20 9.69 -0.06 9.90
N GLY A 21 9.77 -0.77 8.76
CA GLY A 21 10.91 -0.69 7.84
C GLY A 21 10.85 0.49 6.86
N LEU A 22 9.80 1.31 6.88
CA LEU A 22 9.60 2.35 5.87
C LEU A 22 9.91 3.74 6.42
N VAL A 23 10.45 4.59 5.56
CA VAL A 23 10.74 5.99 5.89
C VAL A 23 9.52 6.83 5.57
N ARG A 24 8.83 7.35 6.60
CA ARG A 24 7.74 8.30 6.41
C ARG A 24 8.25 9.57 5.74
N GLN A 25 7.72 9.91 4.56
CA GLN A 25 8.11 11.10 3.79
C GLN A 25 7.22 12.31 4.08
N GLY A 26 5.93 12.06 4.35
CA GLY A 26 4.98 13.13 4.63
C GLY A 26 3.59 12.62 4.93
N SER A 27 2.77 13.49 5.48
CA SER A 27 1.35 13.24 5.73
C SER A 27 0.55 14.52 5.52
N GLY A 28 -0.50 14.45 4.71
CA GLY A 28 -1.37 15.58 4.43
C GLY A 28 -2.68 15.13 3.80
N GLY A 29 -3.80 15.77 4.18
CA GLY A 29 -5.11 15.53 3.58
C GLY A 29 -5.67 14.11 3.77
N GLY A 30 -5.35 13.43 4.87
CA GLY A 30 -5.79 12.05 5.13
C GLY A 30 -4.97 10.98 4.41
N THR A 31 -3.85 11.36 3.78
CA THR A 31 -2.93 10.42 3.13
C THR A 31 -1.54 10.54 3.77
N THR A 32 -0.95 9.39 4.12
CA THR A 32 0.44 9.28 4.56
C THR A 32 1.28 8.57 3.52
N VAL A 33 2.48 9.07 3.25
CA VAL A 33 3.41 8.53 2.25
C VAL A 33 4.65 7.98 2.93
N TYR A 34 5.01 6.74 2.59
CA TYR A 34 6.17 6.03 3.06
C TYR A 34 7.07 5.63 1.89
N LYS A 35 8.38 5.79 2.04
CA LYS A 35 9.39 5.30 1.09
C LYS A 35 10.00 4.00 1.59
N ASN A 36 10.11 3.02 0.71
CA ASN A 36 10.70 1.73 1.04
C ASN A 36 12.22 1.74 0.85
N ALA A 37 12.93 2.33 1.81
CA ALA A 37 14.38 2.30 1.82
C ALA A 37 14.96 0.95 2.31
N ALA A 38 14.12 0.11 2.95
CA ALA A 38 14.53 -1.18 3.51
C ALA A 38 14.40 -2.35 2.52
N GLY A 39 13.83 -2.13 1.33
CA GLY A 39 13.66 -3.20 0.32
C GLY A 39 12.59 -4.23 0.70
N VAL A 40 11.54 -3.80 1.40
CA VAL A 40 10.42 -4.65 1.80
C VAL A 40 9.62 -5.13 0.57
N GLY A 41 9.30 -6.41 0.50
CA GLY A 41 8.46 -6.96 -0.56
C GLY A 41 7.03 -6.43 -0.53
N CYS A 42 6.36 -6.40 -1.68
CA CYS A 42 4.93 -6.15 -1.75
C CYS A 42 4.20 -7.29 -1.02
N PRO A 43 3.33 -6.97 -0.05
CA PRO A 43 2.61 -7.99 0.71
C PRO A 43 1.44 -8.61 -0.07
N ASN A 44 1.11 -8.06 -1.25
CA ASN A 44 0.10 -8.65 -2.12
C ASN A 44 0.63 -9.98 -2.70
N PRO A 45 0.00 -11.13 -2.39
CA PRO A 45 0.45 -12.42 -2.91
C PRO A 45 0.29 -12.54 -4.43
N GLU A 46 -0.55 -11.72 -5.05
CA GLU A 46 -0.74 -11.63 -6.51
C GLU A 46 0.20 -10.61 -7.18
N CYS A 47 1.13 -10.01 -6.43
CA CYS A 47 2.11 -9.06 -6.97
C CYS A 47 3.39 -9.79 -7.39
N ASP A 48 3.61 -9.91 -8.70
CA ASP A 48 4.85 -10.46 -9.27
C ASP A 48 6.02 -9.45 -9.33
N LEU A 49 5.80 -8.21 -8.87
CA LEU A 49 6.75 -7.11 -9.00
C LEU A 49 7.77 -7.03 -7.85
N GLY A 50 7.63 -7.89 -6.83
CA GLY A 50 8.58 -7.99 -5.73
C GLY A 50 8.58 -6.75 -4.83
N VAL A 51 9.69 -6.01 -4.79
CA VAL A 51 9.88 -4.87 -3.88
C VAL A 51 9.14 -3.64 -4.42
N PHE A 52 8.29 -3.04 -3.60
CA PHE A 52 7.66 -1.75 -3.94
C PHE A 52 8.59 -0.59 -3.56
N GLN A 53 8.50 0.55 -4.23
CA GLN A 53 9.30 1.73 -3.89
C GLN A 53 8.60 2.66 -2.90
N THR A 54 7.30 2.86 -3.07
CA THR A 54 6.52 3.83 -2.28
C THR A 54 5.19 3.23 -1.84
N LEU A 55 4.80 3.50 -0.59
CA LEU A 55 3.51 3.14 -0.03
C LEU A 55 2.71 4.42 0.29
N PHE A 56 1.49 4.50 -0.23
CA PHE A 56 0.49 5.49 0.13
C PHE A 56 -0.57 4.83 1.01
N VAL A 57 -0.82 5.43 2.16
CA VAL A 57 -1.84 5.01 3.12
C VAL A 57 -2.89 6.09 3.14
N SER A 58 -4.09 5.79 2.64
CA SER A 58 -5.22 6.71 2.69
C SER A 58 -6.18 6.26 3.78
N ASP A 59 -6.54 7.20 4.65
CA ASP A 59 -7.62 7.09 5.65
C ASP A 59 -9.00 7.31 4.99
N HIS A 60 -9.02 7.68 3.70
CA HIS A 60 -10.22 7.81 2.88
C HIS A 60 -10.36 6.62 1.92
N GLY A 61 -11.61 6.29 1.57
CA GLY A 61 -11.94 5.26 0.57
C GLY A 61 -11.39 5.57 -0.83
N TRP A 62 -11.94 4.90 -1.85
CA TRP A 62 -11.39 4.89 -3.22
C TRP A 62 -10.98 6.28 -3.76
N GLN A 63 -9.68 6.54 -3.86
CA GLN A 63 -9.14 7.75 -4.49
C GLN A 63 -8.48 7.42 -5.82
N ARG A 64 -8.84 8.19 -6.86
CA ARG A 64 -8.24 8.08 -8.19
C ARG A 64 -6.88 8.78 -8.15
N ILE A 65 -5.80 8.00 -8.17
CA ILE A 65 -4.45 8.55 -8.33
C ILE A 65 -4.34 9.07 -9.76
N GLY A 66 -4.16 10.39 -9.89
CA GLY A 66 -4.05 11.06 -11.19
C GLY A 66 -2.70 10.78 -11.83
N ALA A 67 -2.73 10.08 -12.96
CA ALA A 67 -1.61 9.83 -13.88
C ALA A 67 -0.46 9.00 -13.28
N THR A 68 -0.56 7.68 -13.38
CA THR A 68 0.64 6.86 -13.53
C THR A 68 1.31 7.25 -14.83
N ARG A 69 2.54 7.75 -14.71
CA ARG A 69 3.45 7.92 -15.84
C ARG A 69 3.68 6.53 -16.47
N ASP A 70 3.89 6.43 -17.78
CA ASP A 70 4.30 5.18 -18.41
C ASP A 70 5.49 4.58 -17.64
N GLY A 71 5.37 3.32 -17.20
CA GLY A 71 6.38 2.62 -16.39
C GLY A 71 6.13 2.55 -14.88
N ILE A 72 5.00 3.07 -14.38
CA ILE A 72 4.63 2.94 -12.96
C ILE A 72 3.55 1.88 -12.78
N GLU A 73 3.89 0.79 -12.09
CA GLU A 73 2.95 -0.26 -11.73
C GLU A 73 2.42 -0.08 -10.29
N LEU A 74 1.13 -0.39 -10.09
CA LEU A 74 0.43 -0.16 -8.83
C LEU A 74 -0.17 -1.45 -8.29
N CYS A 75 0.13 -1.75 -7.03
CA CYS A 75 -0.56 -2.78 -6.26
C CYS A 75 -1.44 -2.13 -5.20
N ILE A 76 -2.61 -2.72 -4.96
CA ILE A 76 -3.59 -2.18 -4.01
C ILE A 76 -3.93 -3.27 -3.01
N CYS A 77 -3.78 -2.97 -1.73
CA CYS A 77 -4.30 -3.79 -0.64
C CYS A 77 -5.23 -2.97 0.24
N ASN A 78 -6.19 -3.63 0.86
CA ASN A 78 -7.02 -3.02 1.89
C ASN A 78 -6.58 -3.58 3.25
N THR A 79 -6.71 -2.76 4.28
CA THR A 79 -6.75 -3.18 5.68
C THR A 79 -8.19 -3.06 6.17
N GLU A 80 -8.44 -3.40 7.44
CA GLU A 80 -9.77 -3.30 8.06
C GLU A 80 -10.38 -1.89 7.95
N ASP A 81 -9.55 -0.83 7.98
CA ASP A 81 -10.02 0.56 8.01
C ASP A 81 -9.27 1.51 7.06
N ARG A 82 -8.28 1.04 6.31
CA ARG A 82 -7.42 1.87 5.44
C ARG A 82 -7.11 1.22 4.11
N ARG A 83 -6.84 2.05 3.12
CA ARG A 83 -6.38 1.59 1.80
C ARG A 83 -4.89 1.84 1.62
N LEU A 84 -4.20 0.79 1.16
CA LEU A 84 -2.77 0.79 0.89
C LEU A 84 -2.55 0.74 -0.62
N VAL A 85 -1.77 1.68 -1.13
CA VAL A 85 -1.35 1.69 -2.53
C VAL A 85 0.17 1.61 -2.59
N PHE A 86 0.66 0.54 -3.20
CA PHE A 86 2.06 0.23 -3.40
C PHE A 86 2.44 0.64 -4.83
N ILE A 87 3.49 1.43 -4.95
CA ILE A 87 4.02 1.88 -6.24
C ILE A 87 5.33 1.16 -6.52
N HIS A 88 5.37 0.51 -7.67
CA HIS A 88 6.57 -0.08 -8.28
C HIS A 88 6.97 0.85 -9.43
N ASP A 89 8.11 1.50 -9.29
CA ASP A 89 8.72 2.36 -10.31
C ASP A 89 9.95 1.58 -10.80
N GLU A 90 10.14 1.49 -12.12
CA GLU A 90 11.28 0.78 -12.74
C GLU A 90 12.61 1.54 -12.57
#